data_AF-U6DCK3-F1
#
_entry.id   AF-U6DCK3-F1
#
_cell.length_a   1.000
_cell.length_b   1.000
_cell.length_c   1.000
_cell.angle_alpha   90.00
_cell.angle_beta   90.00
_cell.angle_gamma   90.00
#
_symmetry.space_group_name_H-M   'P 1'
#
loop_
_entity.id
_entity.type
_entity.pdbx_description
1 polymer ?
#
loop_
_entity_poly.entity_id
_entity_poly.type
_entity_poly.pdbx_seq_one_letter_code
_entity_poly.pdbx_strand_id
1 'polypeptide(L)'
;LLLKARQGGYGKKSGRSKKWREMLKLPPVSQCSELRHFIEKDYSSLCDKQPIGRLLFRKFCDIQQDLKGCIEFLDAVAEYEVAADEDRRSCGLQILHMFFDAEAAPPLPEIPARVLRECQLKLKQNPGKDVFEECTRIVHNYLSGEPFEAYKESSYFSRFLQWKWLERALRCRFVAFLRGAPIGPIPTMS
;
A
#
# COMPACT_ATOMS: atom_id res chain seq x y z
N LEU A 1 -13.32 -28.77 6.54
CA LEU A 1 -11.84 -28.74 6.66
C LEU A 1 -11.17 -27.40 6.25
N LEU A 2 -11.93 -26.36 5.84
CA LEU A 2 -11.36 -25.06 5.41
C LEU A 2 -11.15 -24.02 6.54
N LEU A 3 -11.69 -24.24 7.74
CA LEU A 3 -11.59 -23.29 8.87
C LEU A 3 -10.23 -23.31 9.59
N LYS A 4 -9.43 -24.37 9.42
CA LYS A 4 -8.12 -24.52 10.12
C LYS A 4 -6.98 -23.71 9.49
N ALA A 5 -7.13 -23.19 8.28
CA ALA A 5 -6.08 -22.42 7.62
C ALA A 5 -5.97 -20.96 8.11
N ARG A 6 -7.05 -20.41 8.69
CA ARG A 6 -7.08 -19.04 9.25
C ARG A 6 -6.81 -18.98 10.76
N GLN A 7 -6.86 -20.10 11.47
CA GLN A 7 -6.47 -20.17 12.88
C GLN A 7 -4.94 -20.22 13.00
N GLY A 8 -4.31 -19.05 12.97
CA GLY A 8 -2.94 -18.86 13.45
C GLY A 8 -2.89 -19.05 14.97
N GLY A 9 -2.87 -20.30 15.42
CA GLY A 9 -2.59 -20.61 16.82
C GLY A 9 -1.16 -20.18 17.18
N TYR A 10 -1.03 -19.28 18.16
CA TYR A 10 0.24 -18.89 18.76
C TYR A 10 1.07 -20.15 19.06
N GLY A 11 2.23 -20.29 18.40
CA GLY A 11 3.23 -21.31 18.71
C GLY A 11 3.37 -22.50 17.75
N LYS A 12 2.50 -22.69 16.73
CA LYS A 12 2.73 -23.73 15.70
C LYS A 12 3.45 -23.13 14.49
N LYS A 13 4.61 -23.70 14.12
CA LYS A 13 5.25 -23.48 12.82
C LYS A 13 4.16 -23.61 11.76
N SER A 14 3.84 -22.50 11.08
CA SER A 14 2.80 -22.46 10.04
C SER A 14 2.99 -23.66 9.10
N GLY A 15 1.92 -24.21 8.51
CA GLY A 15 1.96 -25.35 7.57
C GLY A 15 2.79 -25.16 6.29
N ARG A 16 3.79 -24.27 6.30
CA ARG A 16 4.79 -24.03 5.29
C ARG A 16 5.71 -25.25 5.16
N SER A 17 5.91 -25.69 3.93
CA SER A 17 6.91 -26.71 3.56
C SER A 17 8.30 -26.37 4.11
N LYS A 18 9.10 -27.38 4.47
CA LYS A 18 10.49 -27.19 4.92
C LYS A 18 11.35 -26.41 3.90
N LYS A 19 11.00 -26.46 2.61
CA LYS A 19 11.69 -25.76 1.50
C LYS A 19 11.08 -24.41 1.11
N TRP A 20 10.17 -23.85 1.90
CA TRP A 20 9.43 -22.63 1.53
C TRP A 20 10.34 -21.45 1.18
N ARG A 21 11.50 -21.32 1.85
CA ARG A 21 12.47 -20.26 1.57
C ARG A 21 13.11 -20.41 0.19
N GLU A 22 13.40 -21.63 -0.22
CA GLU A 22 13.96 -21.93 -1.55
C GLU A 22 12.90 -21.67 -2.64
N MET A 23 11.65 -22.10 -2.39
CA MET A 23 10.54 -21.92 -3.32
C MET A 23 10.13 -20.46 -3.50
N LEU A 24 10.31 -19.62 -2.48
CA LEU A 24 9.98 -18.19 -2.49
C LEU A 24 11.22 -17.30 -2.57
N LYS A 25 12.35 -17.84 -3.04
CA LYS A 25 13.57 -17.05 -3.22
C LYS A 25 13.33 -16.02 -4.32
N LEU A 26 13.58 -14.75 -4.00
CA LEU A 26 13.48 -13.67 -4.97
C LEU A 26 14.58 -13.80 -6.04
N PRO A 27 14.26 -13.55 -7.32
CA PRO A 27 15.25 -13.54 -8.40
C PRO A 27 16.20 -12.34 -8.28
N PRO A 28 17.39 -12.37 -8.91
CA PRO A 28 18.23 -11.19 -9.08
C PRO A 28 17.48 -10.05 -9.81
N VAL A 29 17.80 -8.79 -9.48
CA VAL A 29 17.13 -7.61 -10.08
C VAL A 29 17.27 -7.57 -11.61
N SER A 30 18.41 -8.04 -12.16
CA SER A 30 18.64 -8.11 -13.60
C SER A 30 17.59 -8.94 -14.34
N GLN A 31 17.09 -10.02 -13.74
CA GLN A 31 16.05 -10.89 -14.30
C GLN A 31 14.64 -10.29 -14.25
N CYS A 32 14.48 -9.16 -13.55
CA CYS A 32 13.20 -8.47 -13.41
C CYS A 32 13.14 -7.17 -14.20
N SER A 33 14.25 -6.76 -14.83
CA SER A 33 14.37 -5.48 -15.53
C SER A 33 13.32 -5.33 -16.64
N GLU A 34 13.12 -6.38 -17.44
CA GLU A 34 12.13 -6.38 -18.54
C GLU A 34 10.68 -6.21 -18.05
N LEU A 35 10.36 -6.69 -16.84
CA LEU A 35 9.00 -6.55 -16.27
C LEU A 35 8.59 -5.09 -16.14
N ARG A 36 9.57 -4.18 -16.04
CA ARG A 36 9.35 -2.74 -15.96
C ARG A 36 8.61 -2.18 -17.17
N HIS A 37 8.77 -2.80 -18.35
CA HIS A 37 8.10 -2.38 -19.58
C HIS A 37 6.67 -2.90 -19.69
N PHE A 38 6.37 -4.05 -19.07
CA PHE A 38 5.08 -4.73 -19.20
C PHE A 38 4.14 -4.56 -18.00
N ILE A 39 4.63 -4.01 -16.89
CA ILE A 39 3.80 -3.77 -15.72
C ILE A 39 2.91 -2.55 -15.95
N GLU A 40 1.65 -2.68 -15.55
CA GLU A 40 0.72 -1.55 -15.49
C GLU A 40 1.34 -0.42 -14.66
N LYS A 41 1.23 0.82 -15.14
CA LYS A 41 1.81 2.01 -14.50
C LYS A 41 0.76 2.82 -13.71
N ASP A 42 -0.31 2.16 -13.27
CA ASP A 42 -1.39 2.80 -12.52
C ASP A 42 -1.04 2.89 -11.02
N TYR A 43 -1.03 4.10 -10.49
CA TYR A 43 -0.71 4.36 -9.07
C TYR A 43 -1.68 3.62 -8.14
N SER A 44 -2.99 3.68 -8.39
CA SER A 44 -3.99 3.02 -7.53
C SER A 44 -3.80 1.50 -7.49
N SER A 45 -3.53 0.89 -8.64
CA SER A 45 -3.23 -0.54 -8.76
C SER A 45 -1.96 -0.92 -8.01
N LEU A 46 -0.86 -0.21 -8.23
CA LEU A 46 0.46 -0.60 -7.71
C LEU A 46 0.65 -0.23 -6.23
N CYS A 47 0.24 0.97 -5.83
CA CYS A 47 0.60 1.56 -4.54
C CYS A 47 -0.53 1.54 -3.51
N ASP A 48 -1.75 1.14 -3.90
CA ASP A 48 -2.88 1.05 -2.99
C ASP A 48 -3.51 -0.35 -2.98
N LYS A 49 -4.05 -0.80 -4.12
CA LYS A 49 -4.80 -2.07 -4.23
C LYS A 49 -3.93 -3.31 -4.03
N GLN A 50 -2.66 -3.26 -4.43
CA GLN A 50 -1.73 -4.39 -4.27
C GLN A 50 -1.00 -4.31 -2.92
N PRO A 51 -1.23 -5.25 -1.97
CA PRO A 51 -0.71 -5.12 -0.61
C PRO A 51 0.82 -5.01 -0.51
N ILE A 52 1.56 -5.77 -1.34
CA ILE A 52 3.03 -5.72 -1.36
C ILE A 52 3.52 -4.41 -1.96
N GLY A 53 2.86 -3.93 -3.02
CA GLY A 53 3.21 -2.66 -3.65
C GLY A 53 2.93 -1.48 -2.73
N ARG A 54 1.75 -1.45 -2.07
CA ARG A 54 1.40 -0.49 -1.02
C ARG A 54 2.42 -0.47 0.12
N LEU A 55 2.83 -1.64 0.61
CA LEU A 55 3.85 -1.75 1.65
C LEU A 55 5.20 -1.16 1.21
N LEU A 56 5.65 -1.49 -0.01
CA LEU A 56 6.94 -1.00 -0.52
C LEU A 56 6.92 0.48 -0.85
N PHE A 57 5.78 1.00 -1.35
CA PHE A 57 5.60 2.42 -1.59
C PHE A 57 5.63 3.21 -0.28
N ARG A 58 4.94 2.74 0.77
CA ARG A 58 5.00 3.36 2.10
C ARG A 58 6.40 3.39 2.68
N LYS A 59 7.16 2.30 2.56
CA LYS A 59 8.58 2.27 2.97
C LYS A 59 9.47 3.23 2.19
N PHE A 60 9.12 3.53 0.95
CA PHE A 60 9.79 4.55 0.15
C PHE A 60 9.43 5.95 0.68
N CYS A 61 8.14 6.20 0.94
CA CYS A 61 7.67 7.46 1.53
C CYS A 61 8.26 7.74 2.91
N ASP A 62 8.53 6.72 3.73
CA ASP A 62 9.12 6.87 5.07
C ASP A 62 10.50 7.57 5.07
N ILE A 63 11.21 7.56 3.94
CA ILE A 63 12.54 8.20 3.82
C ILE A 63 12.42 9.72 3.65
N GLN A 64 11.33 10.20 3.04
CA GLN A 64 11.14 11.61 2.71
C GLN A 64 10.07 12.21 3.64
N GLN A 65 10.43 13.25 4.39
CA GLN A 65 9.56 13.81 5.44
C GLN A 65 8.19 14.26 4.91
N ASP A 66 8.14 14.88 3.74
CA ASP A 66 6.90 15.35 3.09
C ASP A 66 6.01 14.19 2.65
N LEU A 67 6.60 13.11 2.13
CA LEU A 67 5.85 11.92 1.75
C LEU A 67 5.35 11.17 2.97
N LYS A 68 6.16 11.12 4.03
CA LYS A 68 5.79 10.51 5.30
C LYS A 68 4.58 11.20 5.91
N GLY A 69 4.54 12.54 5.90
CA GLY A 69 3.38 13.32 6.34
C GLY A 69 2.10 12.95 5.62
N CYS A 70 2.17 12.79 4.29
CA CYS A 70 1.04 12.33 3.48
C CYS A 70 0.54 10.93 3.89
N ILE A 71 1.46 9.99 4.16
CA ILE A 71 1.10 8.63 4.58
C ILE A 71 0.48 8.63 5.98
N GLU A 72 1.05 9.38 6.92
CA GLU A 72 0.52 9.52 8.29
C GLU A 72 -0.88 10.15 8.28
N PHE A 73 -1.13 11.15 7.43
CA PHE A 73 -2.46 11.73 7.24
C PHE A 73 -3.47 10.68 6.74
N LEU A 74 -3.12 9.92 5.69
CA LEU A 74 -3.99 8.90 5.14
C LEU A 74 -4.29 7.78 6.16
N ASP A 75 -3.32 7.43 7.00
CA ASP A 75 -3.53 6.46 8.08
C ASP A 75 -4.49 6.99 9.14
N ALA A 76 -4.33 8.25 9.56
CA ALA A 76 -5.25 8.87 10.51
C ALA A 76 -6.69 8.95 9.96
N VAL A 77 -6.86 9.26 8.67
CA VAL A 77 -8.19 9.23 8.02
C VAL A 77 -8.76 7.81 7.97
N ALA A 78 -7.95 6.80 7.67
CA ALA A 78 -8.40 5.41 7.69
C ALA A 78 -8.85 4.97 9.11
N GLU A 79 -8.17 5.43 10.16
CA GLU A 79 -8.59 5.21 11.55
C GLU A 79 -9.90 5.92 11.87
N TYR A 80 -10.08 7.15 11.39
CA TYR A 80 -11.33 7.91 11.52
C TYR A 80 -12.54 7.21 10.88
N GLU A 81 -12.38 6.64 9.68
CA GLU A 81 -13.45 5.96 8.94
C GLU A 81 -13.98 4.70 9.67
N VAL A 82 -13.12 4.06 10.47
CA VAL A 82 -13.46 2.87 11.25
C VAL A 82 -13.74 3.17 12.73
N ALA A 83 -13.55 4.42 13.18
CA ALA A 83 -13.85 4.84 14.53
C ALA A 83 -15.33 4.67 14.87
N ALA A 84 -15.60 4.36 16.15
CA ALA A 84 -16.94 4.31 16.71
C ALA A 84 -17.64 5.68 16.58
N ASP A 85 -18.97 5.68 16.54
CA ASP A 85 -19.75 6.91 16.32
C ASP A 85 -19.49 7.95 17.43
N GLU A 86 -19.35 7.49 18.68
CA GLU A 86 -19.02 8.31 19.85
C GLU A 86 -17.64 9.01 19.75
N ASP A 87 -16.65 8.35 19.16
CA ASP A 87 -15.27 8.84 19.07
C ASP A 87 -14.98 9.56 17.74
N ARG A 88 -15.86 9.43 16.74
CA ARG A 88 -15.59 9.95 15.40
C ARG A 88 -15.34 11.46 15.40
N ARG A 89 -16.11 12.23 16.17
CA ARG A 89 -15.92 13.69 16.23
C ARG A 89 -14.55 14.07 16.81
N SER A 90 -14.15 13.45 17.92
CA SER A 90 -12.86 13.76 18.56
C SER A 90 -11.69 13.35 17.67
N CYS A 91 -11.77 12.17 17.05
CA CYS A 91 -10.80 11.70 16.06
C CYS A 91 -10.66 12.68 14.88
N GLY A 92 -11.78 13.15 14.31
CA GLY A 92 -11.75 14.11 13.21
C GLY A 92 -11.16 15.47 13.58
N LEU A 93 -11.46 15.97 14.78
CA LEU A 93 -10.84 17.21 15.28
C LEU A 93 -9.33 17.06 15.50
N GLN A 94 -8.89 15.89 15.95
CA GLN A 94 -7.47 15.59 16.11
C GLN A 94 -6.73 15.60 14.77
N ILE A 95 -7.33 15.05 13.71
CA ILE A 95 -6.78 15.13 12.34
C ILE A 95 -6.61 16.59 11.91
N LEU A 96 -7.65 17.43 12.10
CA LEU A 96 -7.54 18.85 11.73
C LEU A 96 -6.40 19.56 12.46
N HIS A 97 -6.30 19.33 13.76
CA HIS A 97 -5.26 19.92 14.58
C HIS A 97 -3.85 19.46 14.16
N MET A 98 -3.63 18.15 14.03
CA MET A 98 -2.31 17.58 13.77
C MET A 98 -1.75 17.91 12.38
N PHE A 99 -2.63 18.02 11.37
CA PHE A 99 -2.21 18.10 9.97
C PHE A 99 -2.42 19.48 9.33
N PHE A 100 -3.27 20.35 9.90
CA PHE A 100 -3.60 21.64 9.27
C PHE A 100 -3.44 22.86 10.18
N ASP A 101 -3.49 22.69 11.51
CA ASP A 101 -3.42 23.83 12.45
C ASP A 101 -2.12 23.89 13.28
N ALA A 102 -1.39 22.78 13.43
CA ALA A 102 -0.18 22.75 14.26
C ALA A 102 1.02 23.45 13.60
N GLU A 103 1.78 24.21 14.38
CA GLU A 103 3.05 24.84 13.91
C GLU A 103 4.08 23.80 13.43
N ALA A 104 4.00 22.57 13.94
CA ALA A 104 4.81 21.44 13.55
C ALA A 104 4.06 20.42 12.66
N ALA A 105 2.97 20.85 12.00
CA ALA A 105 2.23 19.98 11.08
C ALA A 105 3.18 19.46 10.00
N PRO A 106 3.10 18.15 9.67
CA PRO A 106 3.94 17.61 8.63
C PRO A 106 3.57 18.25 7.28
N PRO A 107 4.53 18.45 6.38
CA PRO A 107 4.27 19.03 5.07
C PRO A 107 3.29 18.17 4.28
N LEU A 108 2.15 18.75 3.93
CA LEU A 108 1.12 18.19 3.06
C LEU A 108 1.03 19.01 1.77
N PRO A 109 0.53 18.43 0.65
CA PRO A 109 0.19 19.21 -0.52
C PRO A 109 -0.83 20.29 -0.16
N GLU A 110 -0.82 21.42 -0.87
CA GLU A 110 -1.70 22.55 -0.60
C GLU A 110 -3.17 22.12 -0.68
N ILE A 111 -3.83 22.08 0.47
CA ILE A 111 -5.27 21.80 0.57
C ILE A 111 -6.01 23.14 0.57
N PRO A 112 -6.92 23.39 -0.41
CA PRO A 112 -7.63 24.66 -0.48
C PRO A 112 -8.42 24.94 0.80
N ALA A 113 -8.33 26.16 1.33
CA ALA A 113 -9.02 26.55 2.56
C ALA A 113 -10.54 26.30 2.54
N ARG A 114 -11.17 26.30 1.35
CA ARG A 114 -12.59 25.93 1.20
C ARG A 114 -12.88 24.48 1.65
N VAL A 115 -11.98 23.54 1.32
CA VAL A 115 -12.12 22.12 1.65
C VAL A 115 -11.98 21.93 3.16
N LEU A 116 -10.99 22.59 3.78
CA LEU A 116 -10.81 22.54 5.24
C LEU A 116 -12.02 23.11 6.00
N ARG A 117 -12.61 24.20 5.51
CA ARG A 117 -13.85 24.76 6.08
C ARG A 117 -15.03 23.79 5.96
N GLU A 118 -15.15 23.08 4.84
CA GLU A 118 -16.18 22.05 4.67
C GLU A 118 -15.99 20.88 5.65
N CYS A 119 -14.76 20.40 5.83
CA CYS A 119 -14.44 19.38 6.85
C CYS A 119 -14.87 19.84 8.25
N GLN A 120 -14.47 21.07 8.64
CA GLN A 120 -14.85 21.65 9.93
C GLN A 120 -16.37 21.75 10.11
N LEU A 121 -17.11 22.12 9.06
CA LEU A 121 -18.56 22.21 9.10
C LEU A 121 -19.21 20.83 9.27
N LYS A 122 -18.77 19.82 8.51
CA LYS A 122 -19.28 18.45 8.61
C LYS A 122 -19.01 17.86 10.00
N LEU A 123 -17.86 18.12 10.61
CA LEU A 123 -17.52 17.64 11.97
C LEU A 123 -18.39 18.25 13.08
N LYS A 124 -18.81 19.51 12.93
CA LYS A 124 -19.68 20.21 13.90
C LYS A 124 -21.11 19.67 13.92
N GLN A 125 -21.58 19.13 12.81
CA GLN A 125 -22.91 18.53 12.68
C GLN A 125 -22.86 17.07 13.12
N ASN A 126 -23.34 16.15 12.29
CA ASN A 126 -23.17 14.71 12.48
C ASN A 126 -22.04 14.21 11.56
N PRO A 127 -20.84 13.89 12.09
CA PRO A 127 -19.70 13.51 11.26
C PRO A 127 -19.95 12.19 10.53
N GLY A 128 -20.04 12.25 9.19
CA GLY A 128 -20.03 11.08 8.31
C GLY A 128 -18.63 10.48 8.18
N LYS A 129 -18.50 9.36 7.48
CA LYS A 129 -17.18 8.75 7.19
C LYS A 129 -16.42 9.47 6.08
N ASP A 130 -17.15 10.18 5.22
CA ASP A 130 -16.68 10.90 4.02
C ASP A 130 -16.16 12.32 4.32
N VAL A 131 -15.99 12.69 5.59
CA VAL A 131 -15.61 14.08 5.97
C VAL A 131 -14.32 14.53 5.31
N PHE A 132 -13.34 13.63 5.18
CA PHE A 132 -12.01 13.92 4.62
C PHE A 132 -11.82 13.42 3.19
N GLU A 133 -12.88 12.95 2.50
CA GLU A 133 -12.77 12.33 1.17
C GLU A 133 -12.03 13.22 0.16
N GLU A 134 -12.36 14.52 0.14
CA GLU A 134 -11.72 15.49 -0.77
C GLU A 134 -10.25 15.76 -0.41
N CYS A 135 -9.91 15.82 0.89
CA CYS A 135 -8.52 15.93 1.34
C CYS A 135 -7.72 14.70 0.92
N THR A 136 -8.27 13.50 1.15
CA THR A 136 -7.69 12.22 0.74
C THR A 136 -7.47 12.17 -0.78
N ARG A 137 -8.44 12.65 -1.57
CA ARG A 137 -8.31 12.75 -3.03
C ARG A 137 -7.15 13.65 -3.44
N ILE A 138 -7.00 14.82 -2.83
CA ILE A 138 -5.89 15.75 -3.10
C ILE A 138 -4.54 15.10 -2.78
N VAL A 139 -4.42 14.44 -1.62
CA VAL A 139 -3.18 13.76 -1.21
C VAL A 139 -2.83 12.62 -2.16
N HIS A 140 -3.79 11.80 -2.57
CA HIS A 140 -3.54 10.75 -3.56
C HIS A 140 -3.16 11.31 -4.93
N ASN A 141 -3.76 12.42 -5.38
CA ASN A 141 -3.37 13.06 -6.63
C ASN A 141 -1.91 13.52 -6.58
N TYR A 142 -1.49 14.15 -5.48
CA TYR A 142 -0.10 14.51 -5.26
C TYR A 142 0.83 13.30 -5.30
N LEU A 143 0.52 12.25 -4.50
CA LEU A 143 1.33 11.03 -4.45
C LEU A 143 1.41 10.29 -5.78
N SER A 144 0.38 10.40 -6.63
CA SER A 144 0.34 9.77 -7.96
C SER A 144 1.21 10.47 -9.02
N GLY A 145 1.69 11.69 -8.73
CA GLY A 145 2.55 12.46 -9.62
C GLY A 145 4.04 12.16 -9.42
N GLU A 146 4.82 13.20 -9.12
CA GLU A 146 6.27 13.10 -8.94
C GLU A 146 6.71 12.04 -7.90
N PRO A 147 6.06 11.89 -6.72
CA PRO A 147 6.45 10.85 -5.76
C PRO A 147 6.35 9.44 -6.34
N PHE A 148 5.37 9.17 -7.19
CA PHE A 148 5.21 7.89 -7.84
C PHE A 148 6.25 7.65 -8.94
N GLU A 149 6.62 8.68 -9.70
CA GLU A 149 7.73 8.59 -10.67
C GLU A 149 9.06 8.30 -9.96
N ALA A 150 9.36 9.02 -8.88
CA ALA A 150 10.55 8.80 -8.06
C ALA A 150 10.57 7.39 -7.44
N TYR A 151 9.41 6.92 -6.95
CA TYR A 151 9.27 5.55 -6.46
C TYR A 151 9.64 4.53 -7.53
N LYS A 152 9.19 4.70 -8.78
CA LYS A 152 9.46 3.77 -9.88
C LYS A 152 10.96 3.66 -10.21
N GLU A 153 11.76 4.69 -9.96
CA GLU A 153 13.23 4.64 -10.12
C GLU A 153 13.95 4.07 -8.89
N SER A 154 13.26 3.89 -7.76
CA SER A 154 13.87 3.46 -6.51
C SER A 154 14.16 1.94 -6.44
N SER A 155 15.02 1.57 -5.49
CA SER A 155 15.27 0.17 -5.14
C SER A 155 14.02 -0.54 -4.57
N TYR A 156 13.06 0.20 -4.01
CA TYR A 156 11.79 -0.35 -3.53
C TYR A 156 10.93 -0.85 -4.68
N PHE A 157 10.90 -0.14 -5.81
CA PHE A 157 10.20 -0.61 -6.99
C PHE A 157 10.92 -1.79 -7.65
N SER A 158 12.26 -1.79 -7.66
CA SER A 158 13.03 -2.98 -8.06
C SER A 158 12.66 -4.20 -7.21
N ARG A 159 12.51 -4.03 -5.89
CA ARG A 159 12.02 -5.08 -4.99
C ARG A 159 10.59 -5.51 -5.31
N PHE A 160 9.72 -4.58 -5.67
CA PHE A 160 8.36 -4.89 -6.09
C PHE A 160 8.36 -5.76 -7.36
N LEU A 161 9.19 -5.45 -8.36
CA LEU A 161 9.32 -6.25 -9.57
C LEU A 161 9.79 -7.69 -9.30
N GLN A 162 10.69 -7.89 -8.33
CA GLN A 162 11.08 -9.24 -7.89
C GLN A 162 9.89 -10.05 -7.34
N TRP A 163 8.98 -9.39 -6.62
CA TRP A 163 7.73 -10.02 -6.16
C TRP A 163 6.78 -10.31 -7.31
N LYS A 164 6.60 -9.39 -8.25
CA LYS A 164 5.75 -9.59 -9.44
C LYS A 164 6.26 -10.73 -10.31
N TRP A 165 7.58 -10.86 -10.44
CA TRP A 165 8.20 -12.00 -11.11
C TRP A 165 7.84 -13.32 -10.41
N LEU A 166 7.99 -13.36 -9.07
CA LEU A 166 7.68 -14.56 -8.29
C LEU A 166 6.19 -14.93 -8.36
N GLU A 167 5.28 -13.95 -8.31
CA GLU A 167 3.83 -14.17 -8.50
C GLU A 167 3.52 -14.84 -9.84
N ARG A 168 4.14 -14.37 -10.93
CA ARG A 168 3.99 -14.94 -12.28
C ARG A 168 4.55 -16.37 -12.33
N ALA A 169 5.76 -16.58 -11.81
CA ALA A 169 6.41 -17.89 -11.78
C ALA A 169 5.60 -18.93 -10.99
N LEU A 170 5.08 -18.56 -9.81
CA LEU A 170 4.25 -19.43 -9.00
C LEU A 170 2.90 -19.74 -9.67
N ARG A 171 2.28 -18.76 -10.35
CA ARG A 171 1.06 -18.99 -11.12
C ARG A 171 1.30 -20.01 -12.24
N CYS A 172 2.37 -19.85 -13.02
CA CYS A 172 2.72 -20.80 -14.09
C CYS A 172 2.97 -22.22 -13.54
N ARG A 173 3.68 -22.34 -12.42
CA ARG A 173 3.91 -23.64 -11.75
C ARG A 173 2.62 -24.28 -11.25
N PHE A 174 1.73 -23.49 -10.67
CA PHE A 174 0.44 -23.98 -10.20
C PHE A 174 -0.44 -24.47 -11.36
N VAL A 175 -0.47 -23.73 -12.47
CA VAL A 175 -1.16 -24.16 -13.70
C VAL A 175 -0.54 -25.44 -14.27
N ALA A 176 0.79 -25.54 -14.30
CA ALA A 176 1.48 -26.76 -14.76
C ALA A 176 1.17 -27.97 -13.87
N PHE A 177 1.15 -27.80 -12.54
CA PHE A 177 0.77 -28.83 -11.59
C PHE A 177 -0.67 -29.31 -11.81
N LEU A 178 -1.63 -28.41 -12.00
CA LEU A 178 -3.02 -28.76 -12.30
C LEU A 178 -3.16 -29.52 -13.63
N ARG A 179 -2.26 -29.31 -14.59
CA ARG A 179 -2.23 -29.99 -15.89
C ARG A 179 -1.44 -31.30 -15.90
N GLY A 180 -0.93 -31.75 -14.75
CA GLY A 180 -0.12 -32.97 -14.65
C GLY A 180 1.24 -32.88 -15.34
N ALA A 181 1.70 -31.68 -15.71
CA ALA A 181 3.01 -31.47 -16.31
C ALA A 181 4.10 -31.51 -15.23
N PRO A 182 5.32 -32.01 -15.54
CA PRO A 182 6.43 -31.98 -14.60
C PRO A 182 6.74 -30.54 -14.17
N ILE A 183 6.78 -30.28 -12.86
CA ILE A 183 7.14 -28.98 -12.30
C ILE A 183 8.66 -28.79 -12.45
N GLY A 184 9.08 -28.22 -13.57
CA GLY A 184 10.49 -27.90 -13.86
C GLY A 184 11.06 -26.73 -13.02
N PRO A 185 12.35 -26.39 -13.21
CA PRO A 185 12.95 -25.16 -12.67
C PRO A 185 12.23 -23.91 -13.19
N ILE A 186 12.42 -22.75 -12.53
CA ILE A 186 11.67 -21.54 -12.92
C ILE A 186 12.19 -21.14 -14.29
N PRO A 187 11.33 -21.03 -15.33
CA PRO A 187 11.81 -20.63 -16.64
C PRO A 187 12.42 -19.24 -16.56
N THR A 188 13.67 -19.12 -17.02
CA THR A 188 14.31 -17.84 -17.27
C THR A 188 13.62 -17.22 -18.48
N MET A 189 13.05 -16.03 -18.31
CA MET A 189 12.58 -15.24 -19.45
C MET A 189 13.84 -14.84 -20.24
N SER A 190 13.90 -15.26 -21.49
CA SER A 190 14.91 -14.86 -22.49
C SER A 190 14.19 -14.02 -23.54
#